data_AF-A0A4Z1R982-F1
#
_entry.id   AF-A0A4Z1R982-F1
#
_cell.length_a   1.000
_cell.length_b   1.000
_cell.length_c   1.000
_cell.angle_alpha   90.00
_cell.angle_beta   90.00
_cell.angle_gamma   90.00
#
_symmetry.space_group_name_H-M   'P 1'
#
loop_
_entity.id
_entity.type
_entity.pdbx_description
1 polymer ?
#
loop_
_entity_poly.entity_id
_entity_poly.type
_entity_poly.pdbx_seq_one_letter_code
_entity_poly.pdbx_strand_id
1 'polypeptide(L)'
;MQQEWKNLTADERCAAIIAIYPKTKGTGKEIAHALSQHFRVTISRNAVISHYNRHASKLVDVPLTGTPNRYLKPKSVISAHKQQTKPATASSPKPKKPSSLLLRSGGHFAQPVLVKPAATPPVPAQPLTAPEPLRLKLYQLERNQCRWPVEGDRENTLFCGAGTSEQESYCPCHRKMSIGIGSRAEREALRGRKAA
;
A
#
# COMPACT_ATOMS: atom_id res chain seq x y z
N MET A 1 18.30 41.88 -3.81
CA MET A 1 18.10 40.84 -2.77
C MET A 1 17.63 39.57 -3.45
N GLN A 2 18.38 38.46 -3.37
CA GLN A 2 17.94 37.20 -3.97
C GLN A 2 16.91 36.56 -3.04
N GLN A 3 15.65 36.50 -3.46
CA GLN A 3 14.63 35.77 -2.72
C GLN A 3 14.95 34.27 -2.77
N GLU A 4 15.08 33.66 -1.60
CA GLU A 4 15.31 32.22 -1.52
C GLU A 4 14.04 31.46 -1.90
N TRP A 5 14.18 30.41 -2.71
CA TRP A 5 13.08 29.52 -3.11
C TRP A 5 12.21 29.02 -1.94
N LYS A 6 12.82 28.84 -0.76
CA LYS A 6 12.15 28.38 0.46
C LYS A 6 11.17 29.42 1.01
N ASN A 7 11.45 30.70 0.82
CA ASN A 7 10.66 31.81 1.37
C ASN A 7 9.56 32.27 0.41
N LEU A 8 9.55 31.76 -0.83
CA LEU A 8 8.48 32.01 -1.79
C LEU A 8 7.19 31.30 -1.36
N THR A 9 6.09 32.04 -1.47
CA THR A 9 4.72 31.52 -1.38
C THR A 9 4.45 30.52 -2.51
N ALA A 10 3.38 29.72 -2.37
CA ALA A 10 3.00 28.76 -3.40
C ALA A 10 2.72 29.42 -4.76
N ASP A 11 2.19 30.65 -4.75
CA ASP A 11 1.81 31.39 -5.94
C ASP A 11 3.03 31.95 -6.66
N GLU A 12 3.99 32.50 -5.92
CA GLU A 12 5.27 32.93 -6.46
C GLU A 12 6.07 31.75 -7.05
N ARG A 13 6.00 30.57 -6.42
CA ARG A 13 6.61 29.35 -6.98
C ARG A 13 5.95 28.93 -8.29
N CYS A 14 4.63 29.01 -8.39
CA CYS A 14 3.92 28.75 -9.64
C CYS A 14 4.34 29.75 -10.72
N ALA A 15 4.37 31.04 -10.41
CA ALA A 15 4.81 32.09 -11.34
C ALA A 15 6.25 31.87 -11.83
N ALA A 16 7.16 31.48 -10.92
CA ALA A 16 8.54 31.16 -11.27
C ALA A 16 8.64 29.93 -12.20
N ILE A 17 7.83 28.90 -11.98
CA ILE A 17 7.75 27.73 -12.87
C ILE A 17 7.26 28.14 -14.26
N ILE A 18 6.19 28.95 -14.34
CA ILE A 18 5.63 29.44 -15.60
C ILE A 18 6.67 30.25 -16.38
N ALA A 19 7.43 31.12 -15.71
CA ALA A 19 8.46 31.95 -16.35
C ALA A 19 9.64 31.14 -16.91
N ILE A 20 9.98 30.01 -16.29
CA ILE A 20 11.12 29.17 -16.71
C ILE A 20 10.72 28.13 -17.73
N TYR A 21 9.49 27.63 -17.68
CA TYR A 21 9.02 26.56 -18.55
C TYR A 21 9.33 26.74 -20.05
N PRO A 22 9.11 27.91 -20.69
CA PRO A 22 9.40 28.09 -22.12
C PRO A 22 10.88 27.92 -22.48
N LYS A 23 11.79 27.97 -21.50
CA LYS A 23 13.23 27.74 -21.67
C LYS A 23 13.63 26.27 -21.50
N THR A 24 12.69 25.39 -21.16
CA THR A 24 12.93 23.97 -20.87
C THR A 24 12.11 23.09 -21.80
N LYS A 25 12.41 21.79 -21.87
CA LYS A 25 11.57 20.86 -22.64
C LYS A 25 10.29 20.47 -21.91
N GLY A 26 10.03 21.06 -20.73
CA GLY A 26 8.88 20.81 -19.87
C GLY A 26 9.03 19.63 -18.90
N THR A 27 10.20 18.98 -18.85
CA THR A 27 10.41 17.85 -17.93
C THR A 27 10.69 18.35 -16.51
N GLY A 28 10.18 17.63 -15.50
CA GLY A 28 10.38 18.03 -14.10
C GLY A 28 11.86 18.07 -13.65
N LYS A 29 12.76 17.35 -14.35
CA LYS A 29 14.22 17.40 -14.09
C LYS A 29 14.83 18.70 -14.60
N GLU A 30 14.49 19.11 -15.83
CA GLU A 30 15.03 20.32 -16.45
C GLU A 30 14.48 21.58 -15.79
N ILE A 31 13.18 21.60 -15.45
CA ILE A 31 12.58 22.69 -14.69
C ILE A 31 13.28 22.86 -13.34
N ALA A 32 13.53 21.76 -12.63
CA ALA A 32 14.25 21.81 -11.36
C ALA A 32 15.69 22.33 -11.52
N HIS A 33 16.39 21.92 -12.57
CA HIS A 33 17.74 22.40 -12.87
C HIS A 33 17.76 23.90 -13.20
N ALA A 34 16.86 24.38 -14.07
CA ALA A 34 16.76 25.78 -14.44
C ALA A 34 16.35 26.67 -13.25
N LEU A 35 15.41 26.21 -12.41
CA LEU A 35 15.08 26.87 -11.15
C LEU A 35 16.29 26.92 -10.20
N SER A 36 17.06 25.83 -10.12
CA SER A 36 18.24 25.79 -9.25
C SER A 36 19.30 26.80 -9.67
N GLN A 37 19.49 27.00 -10.98
CA GLN A 37 20.39 28.02 -11.52
C GLN A 37 19.87 29.43 -11.25
N HIS A 38 18.57 29.67 -11.43
CA HIS A 38 17.96 30.99 -11.24
C HIS A 38 18.03 31.46 -9.78
N PHE A 39 17.67 30.58 -8.84
CA PHE A 39 17.62 30.91 -7.41
C PHE A 39 18.91 30.58 -6.66
N ARG A 40 19.91 29.99 -7.33
CA ARG A 40 21.18 29.54 -6.72
C ARG A 40 20.97 28.60 -5.53
N VAL A 41 19.93 27.78 -5.56
CA VAL A 41 19.56 26.81 -4.52
C VAL A 41 19.31 25.46 -5.17
N THR A 42 19.76 24.37 -4.55
CA THR A 42 19.50 23.02 -5.06
C THR A 42 18.03 22.66 -4.91
N ILE A 43 17.30 22.63 -6.04
CA ILE A 43 15.89 22.23 -6.10
C ILE A 43 15.82 20.85 -6.76
N SER A 44 15.24 19.88 -6.05
CA SER A 44 15.11 18.51 -6.56
C SER A 44 13.92 18.37 -7.52
N ARG A 45 14.03 17.43 -8.47
CA ARG A 45 12.93 17.03 -9.35
C ARG A 45 11.64 16.69 -8.58
N ASN A 46 11.76 16.00 -7.45
CA ASN A 46 10.60 15.59 -6.66
C ASN A 46 9.87 16.78 -6.03
N ALA A 47 10.59 17.85 -5.67
CA ALA A 47 9.98 19.08 -5.17
C ALA A 47 9.06 19.70 -6.24
N VAL A 48 9.54 19.78 -7.49
CA VAL A 48 8.76 20.31 -8.63
C VAL A 48 7.53 19.42 -8.90
N ILE A 49 7.70 18.11 -9.03
CA ILE A 49 6.57 17.18 -9.27
C ILE A 49 5.53 17.27 -8.16
N SER A 50 5.99 17.30 -6.90
CA SER A 50 5.11 17.40 -5.74
C SER A 50 4.34 18.73 -5.74
N HIS A 51 4.96 19.81 -6.21
CA HIS A 51 4.32 21.11 -6.37
C HIS A 51 3.23 21.09 -7.45
N TYR A 52 3.53 20.50 -8.62
CA TYR A 52 2.55 20.29 -9.69
C TYR A 52 1.33 19.49 -9.24
N ASN A 53 1.52 18.40 -8.48
CA ASN A 53 0.40 17.59 -8.00
C ASN A 53 -0.52 18.33 -7.03
N ARG A 54 0.00 19.28 -6.25
CA ARG A 54 -0.82 20.08 -5.30
C ARG A 54 -1.48 21.28 -5.95
N HIS A 55 -0.86 21.85 -6.99
CA HIS A 55 -1.29 23.10 -7.61
C HIS A 55 -1.57 22.93 -9.11
N ALA A 56 -2.08 21.77 -9.51
CA ALA A 56 -2.33 21.43 -10.91
C ALA A 56 -3.26 22.46 -11.59
N SER A 57 -4.23 23.01 -10.86
CA SER A 57 -5.15 24.04 -11.36
C SER A 57 -4.48 25.37 -11.73
N LYS A 58 -3.30 25.67 -11.17
CA LYS A 58 -2.54 26.90 -11.45
C LYS A 58 -1.50 26.73 -12.55
N LEU A 59 -1.24 25.49 -12.97
CA LEU A 59 -0.19 25.14 -13.94
C LEU A 59 -0.76 24.42 -15.17
N VAL A 60 -2.03 24.69 -15.51
CA VAL A 60 -2.75 24.05 -16.62
C VAL A 60 -2.09 24.37 -17.96
N ASP A 61 -1.63 25.62 -18.14
CA ASP A 61 -1.00 26.09 -19.38
C ASP A 61 0.43 25.53 -19.57
N VAL A 62 0.97 24.91 -18.52
CA VAL A 62 2.39 24.59 -18.38
C VAL A 62 2.57 23.12 -17.95
N PRO A 63 1.99 22.15 -18.68
CA PRO A 63 1.94 20.76 -18.24
C PRO A 63 3.34 20.13 -18.22
N LEU A 64 3.63 19.31 -17.20
CA LEU A 64 4.87 18.52 -17.19
C LEU A 64 4.89 17.56 -18.39
N THR A 65 5.90 17.70 -19.25
CA THR A 65 6.14 16.78 -20.35
C THR A 65 6.99 15.61 -19.89
N GLY A 66 6.73 14.47 -20.51
CA GLY A 66 7.26 13.19 -20.08
C GLY A 66 6.28 12.50 -19.17
N THR A 67 5.88 11.29 -19.55
CA THR A 67 5.13 10.43 -18.66
C THR A 67 5.90 10.35 -17.34
N PRO A 68 5.32 10.72 -16.19
CA PRO A 68 5.86 10.22 -14.95
C PRO A 68 5.89 8.71 -15.16
N ASN A 69 7.07 8.11 -15.15
CA ASN A 69 7.23 6.67 -15.28
C ASN A 69 6.67 6.00 -14.00
N ARG A 70 5.35 6.08 -13.90
CA ARG A 70 4.42 5.35 -13.08
C ARG A 70 3.50 4.82 -14.14
N TYR A 71 3.72 3.58 -14.57
CA TYR A 71 2.79 2.49 -14.31
C TYR A 71 1.30 2.88 -14.05
N LEU A 72 0.76 3.83 -14.78
CA LEU A 72 -0.66 4.09 -14.89
C LEU A 72 -1.07 3.33 -16.15
N LYS A 73 -1.17 2.01 -16.02
CA LYS A 73 -2.11 1.27 -16.85
C LYS A 73 -3.48 1.93 -16.58
N PRO A 74 -4.15 2.48 -17.61
CA PRO A 74 -5.51 2.95 -17.46
C PRO A 74 -6.33 1.76 -16.96
N LYS A 75 -6.94 1.89 -15.77
CA LYS A 75 -8.13 1.11 -15.41
C LYS A 75 -9.27 1.68 -16.26
N SER A 76 -9.23 1.41 -17.56
CA SER A 76 -10.36 1.65 -18.43
C SER A 76 -11.26 0.43 -18.36
N VAL A 77 -12.51 0.73 -18.04
CA VAL A 77 -13.73 -0.04 -18.31
C VAL A 77 -14.04 -1.17 -17.32
N ILE A 78 -14.85 -0.76 -16.34
CA ILE A 78 -16.03 -1.47 -15.84
C ILE A 78 -16.53 -2.49 -16.89
N SER A 79 -16.13 -3.76 -16.76
CA SER A 79 -16.89 -4.86 -17.35
C SER A 79 -17.71 -5.48 -16.25
N ALA A 80 -18.98 -5.07 -16.28
CA ALA A 80 -20.06 -5.70 -15.56
C ALA A 80 -20.00 -7.22 -15.70
N HIS A 81 -20.37 -7.89 -14.61
CA HIS A 81 -20.80 -9.27 -14.59
C HIS A 81 -21.88 -9.48 -15.67
N LYS A 82 -21.50 -9.94 -16.86
CA LYS A 82 -22.43 -10.50 -17.83
C LYS A 82 -22.38 -12.00 -17.67
N GLN A 83 -23.32 -12.50 -16.86
CA GLN A 83 -23.76 -13.88 -16.91
C GLN A 83 -24.14 -14.19 -18.36
N GLN A 84 -23.37 -15.06 -19.01
CA GLN A 84 -23.75 -15.67 -20.28
C GLN A 84 -24.08 -17.13 -19.99
N THR A 85 -25.37 -17.37 -19.83
CA THR A 85 -26.02 -18.66 -20.04
C THR A 85 -25.68 -19.14 -21.46
N LYS A 86 -24.92 -20.25 -21.56
CA LYS A 86 -24.78 -20.98 -22.81
C LYS A 86 -26.02 -21.86 -23.02
N PRO A 87 -26.67 -21.82 -24.20
CA PRO A 87 -27.70 -22.78 -24.57
C PRO A 87 -27.11 -24.15 -24.91
N ALA A 88 -27.90 -25.19 -24.64
CA ALA A 88 -27.59 -26.57 -24.95
C ALA A 88 -27.60 -26.81 -26.46
N THR A 89 -26.50 -27.33 -26.99
CA THR A 89 -26.48 -28.05 -28.27
C THR A 89 -25.59 -29.27 -28.13
N ALA A 90 -26.22 -30.41 -28.35
CA ALA A 90 -25.66 -31.75 -28.30
C ALA A 90 -24.59 -31.97 -29.38
N SER A 91 -23.45 -32.53 -28.98
CA SER A 91 -22.55 -33.23 -29.90
C SER A 91 -21.85 -34.37 -29.14
N SER A 92 -21.88 -35.54 -29.75
CA SER A 92 -21.58 -36.88 -29.26
C SER A 92 -20.15 -37.12 -28.70
N PRO A 93 -19.96 -38.13 -27.82
CA PRO A 93 -18.67 -38.45 -27.23
C PRO A 93 -17.81 -39.31 -28.17
N LYS A 94 -16.59 -38.84 -28.50
CA LYS A 94 -15.54 -39.67 -29.09
C LYS A 94 -14.63 -40.24 -27.99
N PRO A 95 -14.39 -41.56 -27.92
CA PRO A 95 -13.49 -42.15 -26.93
C PRO A 95 -12.02 -41.84 -27.29
N LYS A 96 -11.33 -41.09 -26.42
CA LYS A 96 -9.87 -40.90 -26.52
C LYS A 96 -9.17 -42.06 -25.82
N LYS A 97 -8.40 -42.82 -26.61
CA LYS A 97 -7.51 -43.90 -26.17
C LYS A 97 -6.44 -43.34 -25.21
N PRO A 98 -6.05 -44.06 -24.14
CA PRO A 98 -4.98 -43.63 -23.25
C PRO A 98 -3.63 -43.72 -23.96
N SER A 99 -2.85 -42.64 -23.92
CA SER A 99 -1.52 -42.59 -24.53
C SER A 99 -0.54 -43.49 -23.79
N SER A 100 0.21 -44.27 -24.55
CA SER A 100 1.23 -45.24 -24.14
C SER A 100 2.50 -44.57 -23.58
N LEU A 101 2.39 -43.93 -22.42
CA LEU A 101 3.52 -43.27 -21.73
C LEU A 101 3.75 -43.81 -20.32
N LEU A 102 3.25 -45.01 -20.01
CA LEU A 102 3.40 -45.66 -18.70
C LEU A 102 4.06 -47.05 -18.74
N LEU A 103 4.75 -47.42 -19.83
CA LEU A 103 5.33 -48.78 -19.96
C LEU A 103 6.85 -48.84 -20.08
N ARG A 104 7.60 -47.78 -19.74
CA ARG A 104 9.05 -47.78 -19.97
C ARG A 104 9.88 -47.03 -18.94
N SER A 105 9.75 -47.40 -17.68
CA SER A 105 10.83 -47.23 -16.70
C SER A 105 10.55 -48.13 -15.50
N GLY A 106 11.49 -49.04 -15.25
CA GLY A 106 11.38 -50.18 -14.36
C GLY A 106 11.01 -49.82 -12.92
N GLY A 107 10.36 -50.79 -12.28
CA GLY A 107 9.96 -50.73 -10.88
C GLY A 107 11.16 -50.50 -9.97
N HIS A 108 11.22 -49.30 -9.40
CA HIS A 108 11.71 -49.12 -8.05
C HIS A 108 10.48 -49.08 -7.16
N PHE A 109 10.29 -50.14 -6.37
CA PHE A 109 9.38 -50.11 -5.23
C PHE A 109 9.73 -48.88 -4.39
N ALA A 110 8.82 -47.90 -4.35
CA ALA A 110 8.97 -46.75 -3.49
C ALA A 110 9.11 -47.25 -2.05
N GLN A 111 10.28 -47.04 -1.45
CA GLN A 111 10.50 -47.23 -0.02
C GLN A 111 9.40 -46.46 0.73
N PRO A 112 8.75 -47.05 1.74
CA PRO A 112 7.70 -46.36 2.50
C PRO A 112 8.33 -45.14 3.17
N VAL A 113 7.95 -43.96 2.67
CA VAL A 113 8.32 -42.69 3.28
C VAL A 113 7.64 -42.63 4.64
N LEU A 114 8.46 -42.62 5.70
CA LEU A 114 8.03 -42.42 7.08
C LEU A 114 7.25 -41.10 7.15
N VAL A 115 5.92 -41.18 7.17
CA VAL A 115 5.03 -40.02 7.22
C VAL A 115 5.23 -39.37 8.58
N LYS A 116 5.83 -38.17 8.60
CA LYS A 116 5.91 -37.33 9.79
C LYS A 116 4.50 -37.21 10.40
N PRO A 117 4.33 -37.43 11.71
CA PRO A 117 3.03 -37.35 12.35
C PRO A 117 2.40 -35.99 12.06
N ALA A 118 1.16 -36.03 11.58
CA ALA A 118 0.38 -34.86 11.22
C ALA A 118 0.34 -33.90 12.41
N ALA A 119 0.78 -32.67 12.17
CA ALA A 119 0.73 -31.60 13.16
C ALA A 119 -0.70 -31.48 13.69
N THR A 120 -0.85 -31.51 15.01
CA THR A 120 -2.12 -31.38 15.72
C THR A 120 -2.84 -30.14 15.19
N PRO A 121 -4.11 -30.24 14.74
CA PRO A 121 -4.82 -29.11 14.20
C PRO A 121 -4.90 -27.99 15.25
N PRO A 122 -4.57 -26.73 14.89
CA PRO A 122 -4.61 -25.63 15.84
C PRO A 122 -6.04 -25.48 16.35
N VAL A 123 -6.20 -25.64 17.66
CA VAL A 123 -7.47 -25.39 18.35
C VAL A 123 -7.91 -23.96 18.00
N PRO A 124 -9.14 -23.76 17.49
CA PRO A 124 -9.65 -22.43 17.17
C PRO A 124 -9.61 -21.57 18.44
N ALA A 125 -8.77 -20.53 18.43
CA ALA A 125 -8.69 -19.59 19.53
C ALA A 125 -10.06 -18.92 19.69
N GLN A 126 -10.69 -19.08 20.85
CA GLN A 126 -11.96 -18.44 21.14
C GLN A 126 -11.82 -16.91 20.95
N PRO A 127 -12.83 -16.25 20.35
CA PRO A 127 -12.80 -14.81 20.17
C PRO A 127 -12.75 -14.16 21.55
N LEU A 128 -11.65 -13.45 21.84
CA LEU A 128 -11.55 -12.63 23.04
C LEU A 128 -12.62 -11.55 22.95
N THR A 129 -13.67 -11.66 23.77
CA THR A 129 -14.69 -10.64 23.91
C THR A 129 -13.99 -9.33 24.28
N ALA A 130 -14.23 -8.27 23.50
CA ALA A 130 -13.64 -6.98 23.78
C ALA A 130 -14.13 -6.49 25.16
N PRO A 131 -13.23 -6.05 26.06
CA PRO A 131 -13.64 -5.50 27.34
C PRO A 131 -14.45 -4.22 27.11
N GLU A 132 -15.42 -3.95 27.98
CA GLU A 132 -16.19 -2.71 27.91
C GLU A 132 -15.24 -1.50 28.03
N PRO A 133 -15.28 -0.55 27.08
CA PRO A 133 -14.34 0.56 27.06
C PRO A 133 -14.67 1.56 28.19
N LEU A 134 -13.66 1.94 28.96
CA LEU A 134 -13.77 2.96 30.01
C LEU A 134 -13.93 4.38 29.47
N ARG A 135 -13.69 4.59 28.16
CA ARG A 135 -13.85 5.86 27.45
C ARG A 135 -13.10 7.02 28.12
N LEU A 136 -11.83 6.80 28.42
CA LEU A 136 -10.96 7.78 29.07
C LEU A 136 -10.40 8.77 28.04
N LYS A 137 -10.15 10.02 28.46
CA LYS A 137 -9.41 11.00 27.65
C LYS A 137 -7.90 10.73 27.70
N LEU A 138 -7.14 11.27 26.73
CA LEU A 138 -5.70 11.03 26.61
C LEU A 138 -4.92 11.31 27.90
N TYR A 139 -5.25 12.40 28.59
CA TYR A 139 -4.59 12.82 29.83
C TYR A 139 -5.04 12.04 31.08
N GLN A 140 -6.10 11.24 30.98
CA GLN A 140 -6.59 10.37 32.06
C GLN A 140 -5.98 8.96 31.98
N LEU A 141 -5.26 8.65 30.90
CA LEU A 141 -4.66 7.33 30.71
C LEU A 141 -3.40 7.17 31.56
N GLU A 142 -3.35 6.08 32.32
CA GLU A 142 -2.16 5.66 33.03
C GLU A 142 -1.18 4.87 32.12
N ARG A 143 0.00 4.54 32.66
CA ARG A 143 1.04 3.80 31.91
C ARG A 143 0.60 2.40 31.49
N ASN A 144 -0.21 1.74 32.31
CA ASN A 144 -0.67 0.35 32.10
C ASN A 144 -2.12 0.29 31.58
N GLN A 145 -2.52 1.27 30.77
CA GLN A 145 -3.87 1.38 30.22
C GLN A 145 -3.86 1.45 28.70
N CYS A 146 -4.87 0.84 28.08
CA CYS A 146 -4.97 0.67 26.64
C CYS A 146 -5.26 2.00 25.94
N ARG A 147 -4.39 2.35 25.00
CA ARG A 147 -4.45 3.60 24.22
C ARG A 147 -5.19 3.47 22.90
N TRP A 148 -6.08 2.48 22.76
CA TRP A 148 -6.84 2.29 21.53
C TRP A 148 -7.99 3.29 21.45
N PRO A 149 -8.11 4.09 20.37
CA PRO A 149 -9.21 5.04 20.19
C PRO A 149 -10.50 4.28 19.89
N VAL A 150 -11.57 4.58 20.62
CA VAL A 150 -12.87 3.90 20.51
C VAL A 150 -13.90 4.80 19.83
N GLU A 151 -14.01 6.05 20.28
CA GLU A 151 -15.03 7.01 19.83
C GLU A 151 -14.44 8.42 19.77
N GLY A 152 -15.05 9.30 18.98
CA GLY A 152 -14.71 10.73 18.87
C GLY A 152 -13.61 11.07 17.86
N ASP A 153 -13.46 12.37 17.61
CA ASP A 153 -12.48 12.93 16.68
C ASP A 153 -11.58 13.95 17.39
N ARG A 154 -10.29 13.95 17.01
CA ARG A 154 -9.27 14.91 17.48
C ARG A 154 -9.20 15.00 19.01
N GLU A 155 -9.56 16.14 19.59
CA GLU A 155 -9.51 16.42 21.03
C GLU A 155 -10.55 15.65 21.84
N ASN A 156 -11.64 15.22 21.20
CA ASN A 156 -12.71 14.45 21.81
C ASN A 156 -12.52 12.93 21.64
N THR A 157 -11.33 12.50 21.22
CA THR A 157 -11.01 11.07 21.09
C THR A 157 -11.00 10.41 22.48
N LEU A 158 -11.86 9.41 22.64
CA LEU A 158 -11.97 8.57 23.83
C LEU A 158 -11.24 7.26 23.61
N PHE A 159 -10.55 6.80 24.65
CA PHE A 159 -9.68 5.63 24.60
C PHE A 159 -10.25 4.48 25.43
N CYS A 160 -9.87 3.25 25.06
CA CYS A 160 -10.36 2.02 25.69
C CYS A 160 -10.07 1.98 27.21
N GLY A 161 -8.86 2.35 27.65
CA GLY A 161 -8.51 2.40 29.07
C GLY A 161 -8.38 1.05 29.78
N ALA A 162 -8.67 -0.07 29.13
CA ALA A 162 -8.51 -1.41 29.72
C ALA A 162 -7.06 -1.68 30.13
N GLY A 163 -6.86 -2.47 31.19
CA GLY A 163 -5.52 -2.82 31.69
C GLY A 163 -4.64 -3.49 30.63
N THR A 164 -3.38 -3.08 30.59
CA THR A 164 -2.34 -3.66 29.73
C THR A 164 -1.28 -4.36 30.56
N SER A 165 -0.57 -5.30 29.93
CA SER A 165 0.64 -5.89 30.52
C SER A 165 1.76 -4.84 30.58
N GLU A 166 2.76 -5.07 31.43
CA GLU A 166 3.91 -4.16 31.53
C GLU A 166 4.53 -3.92 30.14
N GLN A 167 4.74 -2.64 29.81
CA GLN A 167 5.30 -2.14 28.53
C GLN A 167 4.40 -2.25 27.29
N GLU A 168 3.17 -2.77 27.40
CA GLU A 168 2.25 -2.86 26.27
C GLU A 168 1.34 -1.62 26.16
N SER A 169 1.20 -1.09 24.94
CA SER A 169 0.33 0.09 24.69
C SER A 169 -1.15 -0.26 24.52
N TYR A 170 -1.46 -1.53 24.23
CA TYR A 170 -2.80 -2.00 23.93
C TYR A 170 -3.15 -3.24 24.76
N CYS A 171 -4.44 -3.38 25.10
CA CYS A 171 -4.93 -4.59 25.76
C CYS A 171 -4.88 -5.79 24.78
N PRO A 172 -4.98 -7.05 25.26
CA PRO A 172 -4.87 -8.23 24.40
C PRO A 172 -5.84 -8.25 23.20
N CYS A 173 -7.03 -7.67 23.36
CA CYS A 173 -8.01 -7.53 22.27
C CYS A 173 -7.51 -6.53 21.20
N HIS A 174 -7.21 -5.29 21.60
CA HIS A 174 -6.78 -4.25 20.67
C HIS A 174 -5.38 -4.49 20.09
N ARG A 175 -4.51 -5.23 20.78
CA ARG A 175 -3.23 -5.68 20.22
C ARG A 175 -3.47 -6.59 19.02
N LYS A 176 -4.42 -7.52 19.08
CA LYS A 176 -4.78 -8.37 17.92
C LYS A 176 -5.37 -7.53 16.78
N MET A 177 -6.18 -6.51 17.10
CA MET A 177 -6.76 -5.60 16.11
C MET A 177 -5.72 -4.67 15.46
N SER A 178 -4.67 -4.29 16.18
CA SER A 178 -3.58 -3.45 15.64
C SER A 178 -2.76 -4.16 14.55
N ILE A 179 -2.82 -5.49 14.50
CA ILE A 179 -2.09 -6.29 13.52
C ILE A 179 -2.92 -6.30 12.24
N GLY A 180 -2.63 -5.36 11.34
CA GLY A 180 -3.13 -5.40 9.98
C GLY A 180 -2.43 -6.48 9.14
N ILE A 181 -2.99 -6.78 7.96
CA ILE A 181 -2.37 -7.65 6.93
C ILE A 181 -0.97 -7.12 6.49
N GLY A 182 -0.69 -5.85 6.79
CA GLY A 182 0.47 -5.12 6.35
C GLY A 182 0.32 -4.60 4.92
N SER A 183 1.02 -3.53 4.59
CA SER A 183 1.07 -3.01 3.23
C SER A 183 1.71 -4.03 2.28
N ARG A 184 1.48 -3.92 0.96
CA ARG A 184 2.15 -4.80 -0.02
C ARG A 184 3.68 -4.74 0.14
N ALA A 185 4.21 -3.54 0.39
CA ALA A 185 5.64 -3.32 0.60
C ALA A 185 6.17 -4.02 1.86
N GLU A 186 5.46 -3.94 2.99
CA GLU A 186 5.83 -4.67 4.23
C GLU A 186 5.85 -6.19 4.01
N ARG A 187 4.83 -6.72 3.33
CA ARG A 187 4.76 -8.16 3.02
C ARG A 187 5.88 -8.63 2.09
N GLU A 188 6.27 -7.80 1.13
CA GLU A 188 7.34 -8.08 0.18
C GLU A 188 8.72 -8.01 0.86
N ALA A 189 8.93 -7.04 1.76
CA ALA A 189 10.16 -6.90 2.53
C ALA A 189 10.47 -8.13 3.39
N LEU A 190 9.45 -8.73 4.02
CA LEU A 190 9.62 -9.96 4.80
C LEU A 190 10.00 -11.18 3.94
N ARG A 191 9.54 -11.25 2.68
CA ARG A 191 9.91 -12.34 1.76
C ARG A 191 11.37 -12.24 1.32
N GLY A 192 11.86 -11.03 1.07
CA GLY A 192 13.26 -10.80 0.70
C GLY A 192 14.25 -11.26 1.77
N ARG A 193 13.90 -11.14 3.06
CA ARG A 193 14.77 -11.57 4.18
C ARG A 193 14.84 -13.08 4.38
N LYS A 194 13.89 -13.86 3.86
CA LYS A 194 13.88 -15.33 3.98
C LYS A 194 14.65 -16.05 2.87
N ALA A 195 15.07 -15.31 1.85
CA ALA A 195 15.80 -15.83 0.69
C ALA A 195 17.31 -15.51 0.73
N ALA A 196 17.79 -14.91 1.83
CA ALA A 196 19.19 -14.68 2.15
C ALA A 196 19.59 -15.58 3.33
#